data_AF-A0A5S9MEF1-F1
#
_entry.id   AF-A0A5S9MEF1-F1
#
_cell.length_a   1.000
_cell.length_b   1.000
_cell.length_c   1.000
_cell.angle_alpha   90.00
_cell.angle_beta   90.00
_cell.angle_gamma   90.00
#
_symmetry.space_group_name_H-M   'P 1'
#
loop_
_entity.id
_entity.type
_entity.pdbx_description
1 polymer ?
#
loop_
_entity_poly.entity_id
_entity_poly.type
_entity_poly.pdbx_seq_one_letter_code
_entity_poly.pdbx_strand_id
1 'polypeptide(L)'
;MITFQLEQGEKLFIPFITAGDPSEDITIDLAVSLQAAGAHAIELGVPYSDPLADGPVIQRASKRALNHGMNIVKAIELAGKMKKKRSKNSCNSIYVL
;
A
#
# COMPACT_ATOMS: atom_id res chain seq x y z
N MET A 1 4.45 3.12 18.58
CA MET A 1 3.65 4.28 18.15
C MET A 1 4.41 4.94 17.01
N ILE A 2 3.80 5.08 15.82
CA ILE A 2 4.39 5.82 14.69
C ILE A 2 4.07 7.30 14.89
N THR A 3 5.06 8.17 14.72
CA THR A 3 4.90 9.62 14.84
C THR A 3 5.44 10.29 13.58
N PHE A 4 4.65 11.18 12.99
CA PHE A 4 5.08 12.05 11.90
C PHE A 4 5.43 13.43 12.47
N GLN A 5 6.57 13.98 12.05
CA GLN A 5 6.97 15.33 12.41
C GLN A 5 6.68 16.22 11.20
N LEU A 6 5.69 17.10 11.33
CA LEU A 6 5.20 17.96 10.25
C LEU A 6 5.47 19.42 10.57
N GLU A 7 5.86 20.19 9.56
CA GLU A 7 5.93 21.64 9.69
C GLU A 7 4.53 22.28 9.70
N GLN A 8 4.46 23.52 10.16
CA GLN A 8 3.18 24.23 10.26
C GLN A 8 2.58 24.46 8.86
N GLY A 9 1.43 23.83 8.60
CA GLY A 9 0.72 23.89 7.31
C GLY A 9 1.00 22.69 6.41
N GLU A 10 1.92 21.80 6.77
CA GLU A 10 2.19 20.55 6.05
C GLU A 10 1.08 19.51 6.33
N LYS A 11 0.72 18.74 5.30
CA LYS A 11 -0.32 17.70 5.37
C LYS A 11 0.29 16.33 5.06
N LEU A 12 -0.24 15.31 5.72
CA LEU A 12 0.11 13.93 5.41
C LEU A 12 -0.44 13.54 4.04
N PHE A 13 0.42 12.93 3.24
CA PHE A 13 0.03 12.21 2.03
C PHE A 13 0.08 10.70 2.31
N ILE A 14 -1.10 10.08 2.42
CA ILE A 14 -1.28 8.66 2.72
C ILE A 14 -2.14 8.02 1.63
N PRO A 15 -1.53 7.50 0.54
CA PRO A 15 -2.24 6.75 -0.48
C PRO A 15 -2.68 5.37 0.01
N PHE A 16 -3.87 4.95 -0.44
CA PHE A 16 -4.38 3.59 -0.32
C PHE A 16 -4.15 2.80 -1.61
N ILE A 17 -3.68 1.56 -1.49
CA ILE A 17 -3.58 0.59 -2.59
C ILE A 17 -4.07 -0.78 -2.14
N THR A 18 -4.68 -1.56 -3.04
CA THR A 18 -5.08 -2.94 -2.76
C THR A 18 -3.92 -3.90 -3.05
N ALA A 19 -3.57 -4.75 -2.08
CA ALA A 19 -2.52 -5.75 -2.23
C ALA A 19 -2.85 -6.70 -3.39
N GLY A 20 -1.89 -6.88 -4.30
CA GLY A 20 -2.04 -7.79 -5.44
C GLY A 20 -2.88 -7.23 -6.60
N ASP A 21 -3.25 -5.95 -6.59
CA ASP A 21 -3.93 -5.29 -7.71
C ASP A 21 -2.97 -4.37 -8.48
N PRO A 22 -2.82 -4.52 -9.82
CA PRO A 22 -3.29 -5.65 -10.63
C PRO A 22 -2.49 -6.94 -10.44
N SER A 23 -1.30 -6.88 -9.83
CA SER A 23 -0.46 -8.02 -9.45
C SER A 23 0.49 -7.67 -8.31
N GLU A 24 1.10 -8.68 -7.67
CA GLU A 24 2.08 -8.48 -6.59
C GLU A 24 3.24 -7.56 -6.97
N ASP A 25 3.84 -7.78 -8.15
CA ASP A 25 4.99 -7.01 -8.60
C ASP A 25 4.64 -5.54 -8.82
N ILE A 26 3.46 -5.28 -9.39
CA ILE A 26 2.97 -3.92 -9.60
C ILE A 26 2.62 -3.25 -8.27
N THR A 27 2.08 -3.96 -7.28
CA THR A 27 1.88 -3.39 -5.93
C THR A 27 3.21 -2.91 -5.33
N ILE A 28 4.29 -3.66 -5.51
CA ILE A 28 5.63 -3.28 -5.03
C ILE A 28 6.14 -2.04 -5.77
N ASP A 29 6.02 -2.01 -7.10
CA ASP A 29 6.50 -0.88 -7.91
C ASP A 29 5.68 0.39 -7.66
N LEU A 30 4.37 0.26 -7.42
CA LEU A 30 3.51 1.34 -6.96
C LEU A 30 3.98 1.89 -5.62
N ALA A 31 4.30 1.02 -4.65
CA ALA A 31 4.77 1.46 -3.34
C ALA A 31 6.08 2.26 -3.43
N VAL A 32 7.03 1.82 -4.27
CA VAL A 32 8.27 2.55 -4.53
C VAL A 32 8.00 3.90 -5.20
N SER A 33 7.07 3.93 -6.16
CA SER A 33 6.71 5.16 -6.88
C SER A 33 6.00 6.17 -5.96
N LEU A 34 5.09 5.72 -5.11
CA LEU A 34 4.40 6.55 -4.12
C LEU A 34 5.37 7.11 -3.08
N GLN A 35 6.36 6.31 -2.66
CA GLN A 35 7.45 6.80 -1.82
C GLN A 35 8.25 7.91 -2.51
N ALA A 36 8.61 7.73 -3.78
CA ALA A 36 9.31 8.76 -4.55
C ALA A 36 8.46 10.03 -4.75
N ALA A 37 7.14 9.89 -4.77
CA ALA A 37 6.18 10.99 -4.86
C ALA A 37 5.91 11.71 -3.51
N GLY A 38 6.56 11.31 -2.42
CA GLY A 38 6.44 11.96 -1.11
C GLY A 38 5.35 11.39 -0.20
N ALA A 39 4.90 10.16 -0.43
CA ALA A 39 4.00 9.49 0.49
C ALA A 39 4.66 9.27 1.86
N HIS A 40 3.94 9.66 2.91
CA HIS A 40 4.39 9.53 4.31
C HIS A 40 4.16 8.11 4.83
N ALA A 41 3.05 7.51 4.40
CA ALA A 41 2.69 6.12 4.64
C ALA A 41 1.89 5.58 3.44
N ILE A 42 1.76 4.26 3.34
CA ILE A 42 0.86 3.58 2.41
C ILE A 42 -0.10 2.75 3.24
N GLU A 43 -1.39 2.88 2.98
CA GLU A 43 -2.40 1.93 3.46
C GLU A 43 -2.46 0.76 2.48
N LEU A 44 -2.12 -0.44 2.94
CA LEU A 44 -2.14 -1.64 2.13
C LEU A 44 -3.42 -2.44 2.40
N GLY A 45 -4.44 -2.24 1.57
CA GLY A 45 -5.71 -2.95 1.68
C GLY A 45 -5.56 -4.43 1.37
N VAL A 46 -5.93 -5.29 2.31
CA VAL A 46 -6.04 -6.74 2.09
C VAL A 46 -7.35 -7.02 1.35
N PRO A 47 -7.32 -7.69 0.19
CA PRO A 47 -8.54 -7.91 -0.57
C PRO A 47 -9.48 -8.88 0.17
N TYR A 48 -10.77 -8.55 0.17
CA TYR A 48 -11.81 -9.29 0.88
C TYR A 48 -12.91 -9.75 -0.09
N SER A 49 -13.49 -10.92 0.16
CA SER A 49 -14.47 -11.54 -0.74
C SER A 49 -15.84 -10.87 -0.73
N ASP A 50 -16.17 -10.16 0.36
CA ASP A 50 -17.45 -9.44 0.52
C ASP A 50 -17.25 -7.99 1.00
N PRO A 51 -16.65 -7.11 0.19
CA PRO A 51 -16.28 -5.74 0.57
C PRO A 51 -17.47 -4.77 0.49
N LEU A 52 -18.52 -5.02 1.29
CA LEU A 52 -19.80 -4.26 1.25
C LEU A 52 -19.64 -2.77 1.57
N ALA A 53 -18.65 -2.42 2.40
CA ALA A 53 -18.39 -1.04 2.81
C ALA A 53 -17.60 -0.23 1.77
N ASP A 54 -17.00 -0.89 0.78
CA ASP A 54 -16.12 -0.26 -0.18
C ASP A 54 -16.87 0.23 -1.43
N GLY A 55 -16.37 1.31 -2.03
CA GLY A 55 -16.86 1.78 -3.33
C GLY A 55 -16.51 0.84 -4.48
N PRO A 56 -17.19 0.95 -5.64
CA PRO A 56 -17.08 -0.01 -6.74
C PRO A 56 -15.67 -0.12 -7.35
N VAL A 57 -14.82 0.90 -7.18
CA VAL A 57 -13.42 0.86 -7.61
C VAL A 57 -12.62 -0.13 -6.76
N ILE A 58 -12.72 -0.03 -5.44
CA ILE A 58 -12.00 -0.89 -4.49
C ILE A 58 -12.57 -2.31 -4.55
N GLN A 59 -13.89 -2.48 -4.65
CA GLN A 59 -14.49 -3.81 -4.84
C GLN A 59 -13.93 -4.53 -6.08
N ARG A 60 -13.73 -3.82 -7.20
CA ARG A 60 -13.12 -4.39 -8.42
C ARG A 60 -11.64 -4.70 -8.22
N ALA A 61 -10.89 -3.87 -7.51
CA ALA A 61 -9.50 -4.13 -7.15
C ALA A 61 -9.37 -5.41 -6.31
N SER A 62 -10.18 -5.53 -5.26
CA SER A 62 -10.26 -6.73 -4.41
C SER A 62 -10.59 -7.97 -5.23
N LYS A 63 -11.56 -7.88 -6.15
CA LYS A 63 -11.90 -9.00 -7.04
C LYS A 63 -10.74 -9.43 -7.94
N ARG A 64 -10.01 -8.49 -8.55
CA ARG A 64 -8.83 -8.81 -9.37
C ARG A 64 -7.73 -9.47 -8.53
N ALA A 65 -7.43 -8.92 -7.36
CA ALA A 65 -6.43 -9.48 -6.46
C ALA A 65 -6.79 -10.90 -5.99
N LEU A 66 -8.06 -11.15 -5.60
CA LEU A 66 -8.56 -12.47 -5.21
C LEU A 66 -8.50 -13.48 -6.36
N ASN A 67 -8.83 -13.06 -7.58
CA ASN A 67 -8.72 -13.91 -8.76
C ASN A 67 -7.27 -14.35 -9.04
N HIS A 68 -6.28 -13.54 -8.63
CA HIS A 68 -4.85 -13.90 -8.68
C HIS A 68 -4.37 -14.65 -7.42
N GLY A 69 -5.29 -15.08 -6.56
CA GLY A 69 -5.01 -15.87 -5.37
C GLY A 69 -4.35 -15.08 -4.24
N MET A 70 -4.54 -13.76 -4.18
CA MET A 70 -4.12 -12.94 -3.04
C MET A 70 -4.94 -13.30 -1.79
N ASN A 71 -4.30 -13.25 -0.62
CA ASN A 71 -4.93 -13.48 0.69
C ASN A 71 -4.13 -12.74 1.77
N ILE A 72 -4.60 -12.80 3.03
CA ILE A 72 -3.94 -12.12 4.16
C ILE A 72 -2.48 -12.54 4.36
N VAL A 73 -2.16 -13.83 4.20
CA VAL A 73 -0.79 -14.34 4.37
C VAL A 73 0.13 -13.73 3.31
N LYS A 74 -0.29 -13.78 2.05
CA LYS A 74 0.45 -13.18 0.93
C LYS A 74 0.56 -11.66 1.06
N ALA A 75 -0.47 -10.98 1.56
CA ALA A 75 -0.44 -9.53 1.78
C ALA A 75 0.61 -9.13 2.83
N ILE A 76 0.72 -9.91 3.93
CA ILE A 76 1.77 -9.71 4.95
C ILE A 76 3.16 -9.97 4.37
N GLU A 77 3.34 -11.04 3.59
CA GLU A 77 4.59 -11.32 2.89
C GLU A 77 4.97 -10.21 1.91
N LEU A 78 3.97 -9.68 1.18
CA LEU A 78 4.11 -8.59 0.22
C LEU A 78 4.58 -7.30 0.90
N ALA A 79 4.00 -6.95 2.05
CA ALA A 79 4.47 -5.83 2.87
C ALA A 79 5.95 -6.00 3.27
N GLY A 80 6.36 -7.23 3.60
CA GLY A 80 7.76 -7.57 3.85
C GLY A 80 8.66 -7.38 2.62
N LYS A 81 8.21 -7.77 1.43
CA LYS A 81 8.92 -7.55 0.15
C LYS A 81 9.06 -6.05 -0.16
N MET A 82 7.97 -5.28 0.00
CA MET A 82 7.96 -3.82 -0.19
C MET A 82 9.00 -3.13 0.68
N LYS A 83 9.09 -3.49 1.97
CA LYS A 83 10.08 -2.94 2.91
C LYS A 83 11.53 -3.20 2.48
N LYS A 84 11.81 -4.35 1.85
CA LYS A 84 13.16 -4.72 1.36
C LYS A 84 13.56 -3.95 0.09
N LYS A 85 12.61 -3.65 -0.80
CA LYS A 85 12.87 -2.92 -2.06
C LYS A 85 12.97 -1.39 -1.88
N ARG A 86 12.70 -0.90 -0.67
CA ARG A 86 12.79 0.52 -0.30
C ARG A 86 14.18 1.09 -0.59
N SER A 87 14.23 2.21 -1.33
CA SER A 87 15.47 3.00 -1.49
C SER A 87 15.90 3.60 -0.15
N LYS A 88 17.15 3.37 0.24
CA LYS A 88 17.75 3.95 1.47
C LYS A 88 18.06 5.46 1.32
N ASN A 89 17.89 6.03 0.13
CA ASN A 89 18.36 7.38 -0.19
C ASN A 89 17.29 8.47 -0.03
N SER A 90 16.05 8.12 0.34
CA SER A 90 15.03 9.12 0.68
C SER A 90 14.98 9.32 2.20
N CYS A 91 15.04 10.57 2.64
CA CYS A 91 14.99 10.97 4.05
C CYS A 91 13.71 10.49 4.79
N ASN A 92 12.68 10.05 4.05
CA ASN A 92 11.41 9.60 4.62
C ASN A 92 11.32 8.06 4.60
N SER A 93 11.14 7.46 5.78
CA SER A 93 10.73 6.07 5.91
C SER A 93 9.24 5.97 5.63
N ILE A 94 8.84 5.39 4.50
CA ILE A 94 7.43 5.11 4.25
C ILE A 94 6.97 3.94 5.12
N TYR A 95 5.90 4.16 5.89
CA TYR A 95 5.27 3.12 6.69
C TYR A 95 4.23 2.39 5.86
N VAL A 96 4.13 1.08 6.01
CA VAL A 96 3.00 0.29 5.50
C VAL A 96 2.07 0.08 6.67
N LEU A 97 0.83 0.57 6.53
CA LEU A 97 -0.26 0.43 7.51
C LEU A 97 -1.13 -0.77 7.13
#